data_AF-A0A0F3GZP1-F1
#
_entry.id   AF-A0A0F3GZP1-F1
#
_cell.length_a   1.000
_cell.length_b   1.000
_cell.length_c   1.000
_cell.angle_alpha   90.00
_cell.angle_beta   90.00
_cell.angle_gamma   90.00
#
_symmetry.space_group_name_H-M   'P 1'
#
loop_
_entity.id
_entity.type
_entity.pdbx_description
1 polymer ?
#
loop_
_entity_poly.entity_id
_entity_poly.type
_entity_poly.pdbx_seq_one_letter_code
_entity_poly.pdbx_strand_id
1 'polypeptide(L)'
;MVFVGAMCATGSLNANDVGWYALYLKMALFFLSASWMAINYIDNRAEDYPLIKVKYRLLLFITPLIVLNGIILMRYFLGLKPDIITSCCGSLFSDESKKVAGGLSALPIKTMMYTFYSWAASLILLIALAIIRKGGAFKYLVAVGSFVFFFIALLSIVSFVSIYFYELPTHHCPFDILQQTYGYVGYPLYASLFVGVFFGVISAVVQPFRRIPSLATTVETTQRVWLVLAATGIAAFVAICTWPIVFSNFHVDM
;
A
#
# COMPACT_ATOMS: atom_id res chain seq x y z
N MET A 1 -19.80 -12.29 11.10
CA MET A 1 -19.99 -12.15 9.64
C MET A 1 -21.39 -12.64 9.31
N VAL A 2 -22.17 -11.86 8.57
CA VAL A 2 -23.60 -12.12 8.26
C VAL A 2 -23.78 -12.89 6.94
N PHE A 3 -22.70 -13.13 6.19
CA PHE A 3 -22.71 -13.84 4.91
C PHE A 3 -22.23 -15.28 5.06
N VAL A 4 -22.99 -16.22 4.52
CA VAL A 4 -22.62 -17.65 4.49
C VAL A 4 -21.47 -17.84 3.49
N GLY A 5 -20.31 -18.28 3.97
CA GLY A 5 -19.12 -18.55 3.15
C GLY A 5 -18.09 -17.41 3.07
N ALA A 6 -18.41 -16.19 3.53
CA ALA A 6 -17.43 -15.11 3.60
C ALA A 6 -16.54 -15.28 4.85
N MET A 7 -15.48 -16.09 4.72
CA MET A 7 -14.52 -16.32 5.82
C MET A 7 -13.49 -15.20 5.96
N CYS A 8 -13.35 -14.32 4.95
CA CYS A 8 -12.41 -13.20 4.96
C CYS A 8 -12.85 -12.02 4.09
N ALA A 9 -12.06 -10.94 4.05
CA ALA A 9 -12.41 -9.74 3.28
C ALA A 9 -12.54 -10.01 1.78
N THR A 10 -11.81 -10.99 1.22
CA THR A 10 -11.99 -11.44 -0.18
C THR A 10 -13.41 -11.92 -0.44
N GLY A 11 -13.99 -12.71 0.48
CA GLY A 11 -15.37 -13.20 0.35
C GLY A 11 -16.37 -12.04 0.37
N SER A 12 -16.18 -11.07 1.27
CA SER A 12 -16.99 -9.85 1.30
C SER A 12 -16.85 -9.05 0.01
N LEU A 13 -15.63 -8.78 -0.46
CA LEU A 13 -15.39 -7.99 -1.67
C LEU A 13 -15.95 -8.65 -2.93
N ASN A 14 -16.06 -9.98 -2.96
CA ASN A 14 -16.68 -10.73 -4.06
C ASN A 14 -18.20 -10.90 -3.93
N ALA A 15 -18.82 -10.51 -2.81
CA ALA A 15 -20.27 -10.59 -2.64
C ALA A 15 -21.03 -9.67 -3.60
N ASN A 16 -20.35 -8.70 -4.20
CA ASN A 16 -20.89 -7.80 -5.20
C ASN A 16 -19.78 -7.43 -6.20
N ASP A 17 -20.11 -7.36 -7.49
CA ASP A 17 -19.20 -7.02 -8.59
C ASP A 17 -18.44 -5.71 -8.37
N VAL A 18 -19.00 -4.78 -7.57
CA VAL A 18 -18.37 -3.49 -7.30
C VAL A 18 -17.39 -3.48 -6.12
N GLY A 19 -17.26 -4.57 -5.37
CA GLY A 19 -16.45 -4.60 -4.14
C GLY A 19 -14.96 -4.33 -4.38
N TRP A 20 -14.35 -4.98 -5.38
CA TRP A 20 -12.96 -4.72 -5.73
C TRP A 20 -12.71 -3.29 -6.26
N TYR A 21 -13.64 -2.75 -7.05
CA TYR A 21 -13.58 -1.35 -7.48
C TYR A 21 -13.63 -0.38 -6.29
N ALA A 22 -14.44 -0.70 -5.27
CA ALA A 22 -14.50 0.08 -4.04
C ALA A 22 -13.15 0.07 -3.29
N LEU A 23 -12.48 -1.08 -3.22
CA LEU A 23 -11.17 -1.20 -2.57
C LEU A 23 -10.11 -0.37 -3.30
N TYR A 24 -9.99 -0.50 -4.62
CA TYR A 24 -9.01 0.26 -5.40
C TYR A 24 -9.25 1.76 -5.32
N LEU A 25 -10.51 2.19 -5.39
CA LEU A 25 -10.86 3.61 -5.25
C LEU A 25 -10.55 4.13 -3.84
N LYS A 26 -10.77 3.33 -2.78
CA LYS A 26 -10.37 3.68 -1.41
C LYS A 26 -8.86 3.84 -1.27
N MET A 27 -8.07 2.95 -1.86
CA MET A 27 -6.61 3.08 -1.85
C MET A 27 -6.15 4.35 -2.58
N ALA A 28 -6.72 4.64 -3.75
CA ALA A 28 -6.40 5.87 -4.50
C ALA A 28 -6.79 7.12 -3.70
N LEU A 29 -7.98 7.15 -3.10
CA LEU A 29 -8.45 8.23 -2.26
C LEU A 29 -7.58 8.43 -1.01
N PHE A 30 -7.11 7.35 -0.39
CA PHE A 30 -6.18 7.43 0.75
C PHE A 30 -4.90 8.19 0.36
N PHE A 31 -4.22 7.79 -0.73
CA PHE A 31 -3.00 8.45 -1.18
C PHE A 31 -3.24 9.90 -1.64
N LEU A 32 -4.34 10.18 -2.34
CA LEU A 32 -4.68 11.54 -2.77
C LEU A 32 -5.00 12.45 -1.58
N SER A 33 -5.78 11.97 -0.61
CA SER A 33 -6.14 12.73 0.59
C SER A 33 -4.91 12.97 1.47
N ALA A 34 -4.06 11.95 1.65
CA ALA A 34 -2.79 12.09 2.34
C ALA A 34 -1.88 13.10 1.64
N SER A 35 -1.82 13.09 0.30
CA SER A 35 -1.05 14.06 -0.49
C SER A 35 -1.57 15.48 -0.31
N TRP A 36 -2.89 15.67 -0.33
CA TRP A 36 -3.49 16.96 -0.03
C TRP A 36 -3.14 17.44 1.38
N MET A 37 -3.19 16.56 2.37
CA MET A 37 -2.83 16.88 3.75
C MET A 37 -1.35 17.26 3.89
N ALA A 38 -0.46 16.55 3.19
CA ALA A 38 0.98 16.86 3.16
C ALA A 38 1.29 18.20 2.49
N ILE A 39 0.60 18.53 1.38
CA ILE A 39 0.73 19.85 0.73
C ILE A 39 0.19 20.95 1.64
N ASN A 40 -0.97 20.73 2.27
CA ASN A 40 -1.56 21.66 3.22
C ASN A 40 -0.62 21.93 4.41
N TYR A 41 0.04 20.88 4.91
CA TYR A 41 1.03 21.01 5.98
C TYR A 41 2.24 21.89 5.61
N ILE A 42 2.74 21.78 4.37
CA ILE A 42 3.83 22.63 3.89
C ILE A 42 3.37 24.08 3.68
N ASP A 43 2.19 24.26 3.07
CA ASP A 43 1.64 25.58 2.76
C ASP A 43 1.37 26.41 4.02
N ASN A 44 0.85 25.78 5.08
CA ASN A 44 0.56 26.44 6.37
C ASN A 44 1.81 26.89 7.15
N ARG A 45 3.02 26.60 6.63
CA ARG A 45 4.30 27.04 7.21
C ARG A 45 4.88 28.26 6.51
N ALA A 46 4.26 28.71 5.43
CA ALA A 46 4.61 29.93 4.73
C ALA A 46 3.54 31.00 5.01
N GLU A 47 3.97 32.22 5.33
CA GLU A 47 3.05 33.33 5.62
C GLU A 47 2.25 33.77 4.38
N ASP A 48 2.81 33.55 3.18
CA ASP A 48 2.24 33.96 1.89
C ASP A 48 1.30 32.93 1.26
N TYR A 49 1.10 31.75 1.88
CA TYR A 49 0.22 30.65 1.40
C TYR A 49 0.32 30.39 -0.12
N PRO A 50 1.52 30.16 -0.67
CA PRO A 50 1.75 30.16 -2.11
C PRO A 50 1.12 28.94 -2.83
N LEU A 51 0.74 27.89 -2.11
CA LEU A 51 0.17 26.67 -2.68
C LEU A 51 -1.36 26.63 -2.64
N ILE A 52 -2.02 27.74 -2.27
CA ILE A 52 -3.48 27.79 -2.15
C ILE A 52 -4.20 27.30 -3.42
N LYS A 53 -3.77 27.74 -4.61
CA LYS A 53 -4.36 27.31 -5.89
C LYS A 53 -4.17 25.81 -6.13
N VAL A 54 -3.02 25.25 -5.75
CA VAL A 54 -2.72 23.82 -5.91
C VAL A 54 -3.60 23.00 -4.97
N LYS A 55 -3.72 23.41 -3.70
CA LYS A 55 -4.57 22.77 -2.69
C LYS A 55 -6.03 22.71 -3.13
N TYR A 56 -6.59 23.83 -3.59
CA TYR A 56 -7.99 23.88 -4.03
C TYR A 56 -8.23 23.13 -5.34
N ARG A 57 -7.27 23.12 -6.29
CA ARG A 57 -7.38 22.29 -7.49
C ARG A 57 -7.36 20.80 -7.17
N LEU A 58 -6.46 20.39 -6.28
CA LEU A 58 -6.39 18.99 -5.82
C LEU A 58 -7.66 18.61 -5.05
N LEU A 59 -8.17 19.50 -4.19
CA LEU A 59 -9.43 19.28 -3.47
C LEU A 59 -10.61 19.14 -4.45
N LEU A 60 -10.72 20.04 -5.43
CA LEU A 60 -11.74 19.99 -6.48
C LEU A 60 -11.69 18.66 -7.26
N PHE A 61 -10.50 18.09 -7.46
CA PHE A 61 -10.32 16.78 -8.07
C PHE A 61 -10.69 15.62 -7.12
N ILE A 62 -10.34 15.70 -5.84
CA ILE A 62 -10.64 14.65 -4.84
C ILE A 62 -12.14 14.55 -4.56
N THR A 63 -12.86 15.68 -4.50
CA THR A 63 -14.29 15.73 -4.19
C THR A 63 -15.16 14.79 -5.05
N PRO A 64 -15.12 14.82 -6.40
CA PRO A 64 -15.91 13.89 -7.22
C PRO A 64 -15.49 12.44 -7.02
N LEU A 65 -14.22 12.15 -6.72
CA LEU A 65 -13.77 10.79 -6.40
C LEU A 65 -14.36 10.30 -5.07
N ILE A 66 -14.48 11.18 -4.06
CA ILE A 66 -15.14 10.85 -2.79
C ILE A 66 -16.62 10.56 -3.03
N VAL A 67 -17.31 11.38 -3.83
CA VAL A 67 -18.71 11.15 -4.21
C VAL A 67 -18.86 9.82 -4.95
N LEU A 68 -17.99 9.54 -5.92
CA LEU A 68 -17.97 8.27 -6.64
C LEU A 68 -17.76 7.08 -5.70
N ASN A 69 -16.84 7.19 -4.75
CA ASN A 69 -16.64 6.18 -3.72
C ASN A 69 -17.89 5.97 -2.86
N GLY A 70 -18.60 7.04 -2.51
CA GLY A 70 -19.90 6.95 -1.83
C GLY A 70 -20.94 6.21 -2.68
N ILE A 71 -21.05 6.52 -3.98
CA ILE A 71 -21.97 5.86 -4.90
C ILE A 71 -21.63 4.37 -5.03
N ILE A 72 -20.36 4.03 -5.23
CA ILE A 72 -19.92 2.63 -5.35
C ILE A 72 -20.19 1.87 -4.05
N LEU A 73 -19.93 2.48 -2.89
CA LEU A 73 -20.20 1.87 -1.61
C LEU A 73 -21.71 1.67 -1.37
N MET A 74 -22.54 2.63 -1.75
CA MET A 74 -24.00 2.49 -1.70
C MET A 74 -24.48 1.37 -2.62
N ARG A 75 -23.97 1.30 -3.85
CA ARG A 75 -24.26 0.20 -4.79
C ARG A 75 -23.79 -1.14 -4.27
N TYR A 76 -22.63 -1.17 -3.61
CA TYR A 76 -22.11 -2.35 -2.95
C TYR A 76 -23.14 -2.86 -1.95
N PHE A 77 -23.55 -2.03 -0.98
CA PHE A 77 -24.50 -2.43 0.07
C PHE A 77 -25.90 -2.77 -0.45
N LEU A 78 -26.45 -1.97 -1.38
CA LEU A 78 -27.79 -2.21 -1.95
C LEU A 78 -27.84 -3.44 -2.86
N GLY A 79 -26.71 -3.85 -3.43
CA GLY A 79 -26.61 -5.02 -4.30
C GLY A 79 -26.24 -6.31 -3.56
N LEU A 80 -26.08 -6.29 -2.23
CA LEU A 80 -25.76 -7.50 -1.46
C LEU A 80 -26.96 -8.44 -1.44
N LYS A 81 -26.74 -9.67 -1.92
CA LYS A 81 -27.68 -10.78 -1.83
C LYS A 81 -27.17 -11.74 -0.76
N PRO A 82 -27.75 -11.76 0.46
CA PRO A 82 -27.24 -12.56 1.58
C PRO A 82 -27.30 -14.08 1.33
N ASP A 83 -28.12 -14.49 0.38
CA ASP A 83 -28.51 -15.89 0.15
C ASP A 83 -27.57 -16.62 -0.83
N ILE A 84 -26.57 -15.91 -1.37
CA ILE A 84 -25.58 -16.47 -2.31
C ILE A 84 -24.31 -16.84 -1.55
N ILE A 85 -23.90 -18.11 -1.65
CA ILE A 85 -22.63 -18.58 -1.10
C ILE A 85 -21.49 -17.90 -1.85
N THR A 86 -20.77 -17.00 -1.18
CA THR A 86 -19.59 -16.33 -1.76
C THR A 86 -18.45 -17.33 -1.89
N SER A 87 -17.74 -17.34 -3.02
CA SER A 87 -16.58 -18.21 -3.23
C SER A 87 -15.51 -17.99 -2.15
N CYS A 88 -14.98 -19.07 -1.59
CA CYS A 88 -13.87 -19.03 -0.64
C CYS A 88 -12.62 -18.44 -1.32
N CYS A 89 -11.77 -17.75 -0.56
CA CYS A 89 -10.47 -17.28 -1.04
C CYS A 89 -9.66 -18.43 -1.67
N GLY A 90 -9.74 -19.64 -1.09
CA GLY A 90 -9.09 -20.85 -1.61
C GLY A 90 -9.36 -21.11 -3.10
N SER A 91 -10.62 -21.09 -3.55
CA SER A 91 -10.95 -21.35 -4.97
C SER A 91 -10.51 -20.22 -5.91
N LEU A 92 -10.36 -19.00 -5.41
CA LEU A 92 -9.93 -17.84 -6.19
C LEU A 92 -8.41 -17.82 -6.43
N PHE A 93 -7.64 -18.38 -5.51
CA PHE A 93 -6.18 -18.46 -5.60
C PHE A 93 -5.68 -19.83 -6.08
N SER A 94 -6.53 -20.88 -6.09
CA SER A 94 -6.19 -22.22 -6.61
C SER A 94 -6.54 -22.44 -8.08
N ASP A 95 -7.46 -21.67 -8.66
CA ASP A 95 -7.79 -21.80 -10.08
C ASP A 95 -6.67 -21.19 -10.94
N GLU A 96 -5.74 -22.04 -11.39
CA GLU A 96 -4.68 -21.72 -12.37
C GLU A 96 -5.23 -21.21 -13.72
N SER A 97 -6.55 -21.29 -13.96
CA SER A 97 -7.16 -20.90 -15.22
C SER A 97 -8.07 -19.67 -15.09
N LYS A 98 -7.60 -18.55 -15.66
CA LYS A 98 -8.34 -17.34 -16.12
C LYS A 98 -8.50 -16.12 -15.19
N LYS A 99 -7.99 -16.09 -13.95
CA LYS A 99 -8.03 -14.86 -13.11
C LYS A 99 -6.65 -14.39 -12.68
N VAL A 100 -6.46 -13.06 -12.61
CA VAL A 100 -5.22 -12.39 -12.15
C VAL A 100 -4.73 -12.96 -10.81
N ALA A 101 -5.65 -13.34 -9.92
CA ALA A 101 -5.36 -13.95 -8.62
C ALA A 101 -4.63 -15.31 -8.69
N GLY A 102 -4.95 -16.18 -9.65
CA GLY A 102 -4.31 -17.49 -9.82
C GLY A 102 -2.89 -17.40 -10.41
N GLY A 103 -2.65 -16.42 -11.29
CA GLY A 103 -1.29 -16.15 -11.79
C GLY A 103 -0.35 -15.54 -10.74
N LEU A 104 -0.92 -14.93 -9.69
CA LEU A 104 -0.18 -14.31 -8.58
C LEU A 104 0.27 -15.31 -7.52
N SER A 105 -0.54 -16.35 -7.27
CA SER A 105 -0.19 -17.48 -6.41
C SER A 105 0.82 -18.44 -7.07
N ALA A 106 0.83 -18.54 -8.40
CA ALA A 106 1.77 -19.36 -9.16
C ALA A 106 3.18 -18.75 -9.33
N LEU A 107 3.43 -17.54 -8.81
CA LEU A 107 4.74 -16.90 -8.87
C LEU A 107 5.76 -17.70 -8.04
N PRO A 108 6.96 -18.02 -8.58
CA PRO A 108 7.97 -18.76 -7.84
C PRO A 108 8.38 -18.02 -6.56
N ILE A 109 8.15 -18.65 -5.41
CA ILE A 109 8.40 -18.08 -4.08
C ILE A 109 9.84 -17.54 -3.97
N LYS A 110 10.83 -18.31 -4.41
CA LYS A 110 12.24 -17.90 -4.43
C LYS A 110 12.46 -16.60 -5.20
N THR A 111 11.94 -16.52 -6.44
CA THR A 111 12.08 -15.32 -7.28
C THR A 111 11.45 -14.11 -6.60
N MET A 112 10.24 -14.27 -6.05
CA MET A 112 9.57 -13.18 -5.35
C MET A 112 10.31 -12.74 -4.09
N MET A 113 10.88 -13.67 -3.30
CA MET A 113 11.70 -13.33 -2.15
C MET A 113 12.96 -12.54 -2.56
N TYR A 114 13.69 -12.99 -3.59
CA TYR A 114 14.87 -12.27 -4.09
C TYR A 114 14.49 -10.87 -4.58
N THR A 115 13.43 -10.75 -5.39
CA THR A 115 12.93 -9.46 -5.87
C THR A 115 12.52 -8.55 -4.72
N PHE A 116 11.80 -9.07 -3.72
CA PHE A 116 11.35 -8.32 -2.55
C PHE A 116 12.51 -7.75 -1.74
N TYR A 117 13.44 -8.60 -1.31
CA TYR A 117 14.55 -8.18 -0.43
C TYR A 117 15.55 -7.31 -1.17
N SER A 118 15.89 -7.65 -2.43
CA SER A 118 16.81 -6.82 -3.23
C SER A 118 16.25 -5.43 -3.50
N TRP A 119 14.95 -5.33 -3.82
CA TRP A 119 14.31 -4.04 -4.05
C TRP A 119 14.21 -3.22 -2.76
N ALA A 120 13.82 -3.85 -1.65
CA ALA A 120 13.74 -3.17 -0.36
C ALA A 120 15.12 -2.60 0.07
N ALA A 121 16.18 -3.41 -0.03
CA ALA A 121 17.54 -2.98 0.29
C ALA A 121 18.01 -1.84 -0.61
N SER A 122 17.77 -1.97 -1.92
CA SER A 122 18.11 -0.94 -2.92
C SER A 122 17.37 0.37 -2.65
N LEU A 123 16.08 0.29 -2.29
CA LEU A 123 15.24 1.45 -2.00
C LEU A 123 15.68 2.15 -0.71
N ILE A 124 16.01 1.41 0.35
CA ILE A 124 16.56 1.99 1.59
C ILE A 124 17.89 2.70 1.32
N LEU A 125 18.79 2.09 0.55
CA LEU A 125 20.05 2.72 0.15
C LEU A 125 19.80 3.99 -0.66
N LEU A 126 18.86 3.95 -1.62
CA LEU A 126 18.48 5.10 -2.43
C LEU A 126 17.89 6.24 -1.57
N ILE A 127 17.08 5.92 -0.56
CA ILE A 127 16.56 6.89 0.40
C ILE A 127 17.71 7.52 1.20
N ALA A 128 18.66 6.73 1.70
CA ALA A 128 19.84 7.25 2.39
C ALA A 128 20.65 8.20 1.49
N LEU A 129 20.86 7.82 0.22
CA LEU A 129 21.50 8.68 -0.77
C LEU A 129 20.71 9.97 -1.02
N ALA A 130 19.37 9.91 -1.08
CA ALA A 130 18.51 11.08 -1.27
C ALA A 130 18.52 12.05 -0.07
N ILE A 131 18.78 11.54 1.14
CA ILE A 131 18.95 12.37 2.35
C ILE A 131 20.31 13.07 2.33
N ILE A 132 21.38 12.36 1.95
CA ILE A 132 22.74 12.90 1.91
C ILE A 132 22.93 13.86 0.73
N ARG A 133 22.41 13.51 -0.45
CA ARG A 133 22.53 14.29 -1.68
C ARG A 133 21.38 15.29 -1.76
N LYS A 134 21.68 16.59 -1.74
CA LYS A 134 20.69 17.68 -1.83
C LYS A 134 19.99 17.83 -3.21
N GLY A 135 20.32 16.97 -4.18
CA GLY A 135 19.81 17.01 -5.55
C GLY A 135 18.39 16.44 -5.66
N GLY A 136 17.55 17.07 -6.50
CA GLY A 136 16.16 16.64 -6.69
C GLY A 136 16.00 15.28 -7.39
N ALA A 137 16.98 14.88 -8.22
CA ALA A 137 16.93 13.63 -9.00
C ALA A 137 16.72 12.38 -8.12
N PHE A 138 17.44 12.29 -7.00
CA PHE A 138 17.31 11.15 -6.08
C PHE A 138 15.92 11.02 -5.48
N LYS A 139 15.23 12.14 -5.21
CA LYS A 139 13.87 12.11 -4.66
C LYS A 139 12.85 11.59 -5.68
N TYR A 140 13.01 11.95 -6.96
CA TYR A 140 12.18 11.37 -8.03
C TYR A 140 12.43 9.87 -8.18
N LEU A 141 13.70 9.42 -8.11
CA LEU A 141 14.02 8.00 -8.12
C LEU A 141 13.43 7.27 -6.91
N VAL A 142 13.49 7.86 -5.69
CA VAL A 142 12.84 7.30 -4.49
C VAL A 142 11.34 7.17 -4.71
N ALA A 143 10.67 8.17 -5.28
CA ALA A 143 9.23 8.11 -5.52
C ALA A 143 8.84 7.00 -6.49
N VAL A 144 9.55 6.88 -7.63
CA VAL A 144 9.33 5.78 -8.58
C VAL A 144 9.63 4.43 -7.92
N GLY A 145 10.75 4.32 -7.22
CA GLY A 145 11.14 3.11 -6.50
C GLY A 145 10.14 2.69 -5.43
N SER A 146 9.56 3.64 -4.70
CA SER A 146 8.53 3.42 -3.68
C SER A 146 7.20 3.00 -4.31
N PHE A 147 6.82 3.61 -5.44
CA PHE A 147 5.64 3.22 -6.19
C PHE A 147 5.76 1.79 -6.72
N VAL A 148 6.91 1.43 -7.31
CA VAL A 148 7.17 0.04 -7.76
C VAL A 148 7.22 -0.92 -6.57
N PHE A 149 7.85 -0.53 -5.46
CA PHE A 149 7.92 -1.34 -4.25
C PHE A 149 6.53 -1.64 -3.68
N PHE A 150 5.56 -0.72 -3.78
CA PHE A 150 4.19 -0.97 -3.37
C PHE A 150 3.59 -2.20 -4.08
N PHE A 151 3.76 -2.31 -5.40
CA PHE A 151 3.29 -3.48 -6.13
C PHE A 151 4.09 -4.73 -5.76
N ILE A 152 5.42 -4.67 -5.72
CA ILE A 152 6.26 -5.80 -5.30
C ILE A 152 5.85 -6.30 -3.91
N ALA A 153 5.54 -5.40 -2.98
CA ALA A 153 5.07 -5.71 -1.65
C ALA A 153 3.72 -6.42 -1.66
N LEU A 154 2.72 -5.90 -2.39
CA LEU A 154 1.41 -6.56 -2.52
C LEU A 154 1.51 -7.95 -3.15
N LEU A 155 2.34 -8.09 -4.20
CA LEU A 155 2.63 -9.37 -4.84
C LEU A 155 3.27 -10.33 -3.83
N SER A 156 4.27 -9.88 -3.10
CA SER A 156 4.98 -10.67 -2.07
C SER A 156 4.05 -11.12 -0.95
N ILE A 157 3.08 -10.27 -0.57
CA ILE A 157 2.08 -10.62 0.44
C ILE A 157 1.29 -11.86 -0.01
N VAL A 158 0.81 -11.88 -1.25
CA VAL A 158 0.06 -13.00 -1.81
C VAL A 158 0.97 -14.21 -2.06
N SER A 159 2.17 -14.01 -2.59
CA SER A 159 3.03 -15.10 -3.05
C SER A 159 3.72 -15.86 -1.92
N PHE A 160 4.18 -15.21 -0.84
CA PHE A 160 4.87 -15.93 0.24
C PHE A 160 4.57 -15.43 1.65
N VAL A 161 4.40 -14.13 1.89
CA VAL A 161 4.26 -13.63 3.27
C VAL A 161 3.02 -14.22 3.94
N SER A 162 1.88 -14.26 3.23
CA SER A 162 0.65 -14.87 3.75
C SER A 162 0.87 -16.34 4.12
N ILE A 163 1.56 -17.11 3.27
CA ILE A 163 1.85 -18.53 3.50
C ILE A 163 2.63 -18.73 4.80
N TYR A 164 3.68 -17.92 5.03
CA TYR A 164 4.49 -18.02 6.25
C TYR A 164 3.73 -17.60 7.51
N PHE A 165 2.81 -16.64 7.42
CA PHE A 165 1.96 -16.26 8.56
C PHE A 165 0.86 -17.29 8.85
N TYR A 166 0.40 -18.01 7.84
CA TYR A 166 -0.66 -19.02 7.98
C TYR A 166 -0.13 -20.43 8.21
N GLU A 167 1.17 -20.63 8.02
CA GLU A 167 1.85 -21.94 8.05
C GLU A 167 1.17 -22.98 7.15
N LEU A 168 0.58 -22.52 6.03
CA LEU A 168 -0.20 -23.36 5.11
C LEU A 168 0.12 -23.02 3.65
N PRO A 169 0.84 -23.91 2.91
CA PRO A 169 1.34 -23.66 1.55
C PRO A 169 0.28 -23.20 0.54
N THR A 170 -0.95 -23.68 0.71
CA THR A 170 -2.06 -23.43 -0.22
C THR A 170 -2.85 -22.17 0.11
N HIS A 171 -2.52 -21.45 1.18
CA HIS A 171 -3.28 -20.31 1.65
C HIS A 171 -2.59 -18.97 1.34
N HIS A 172 -3.03 -18.33 0.26
CA HIS A 172 -2.45 -17.09 -0.27
C HIS A 172 -3.27 -15.82 0.01
N CYS A 173 -4.32 -15.91 0.83
CA CYS A 173 -5.26 -14.79 0.98
C CYS A 173 -4.56 -13.60 1.66
N PRO A 174 -4.51 -12.40 1.06
CA PRO A 174 -3.80 -11.27 1.66
C PRO A 174 -4.58 -10.61 2.82
N PHE A 175 -5.83 -11.00 3.07
CA PHE A 175 -6.68 -10.34 4.07
C PHE A 175 -6.88 -11.13 5.36
N ASP A 176 -6.60 -12.44 5.37
CA ASP A 176 -6.80 -13.27 6.57
C ASP A 176 -5.84 -12.86 7.68
N ILE A 177 -4.65 -12.37 7.32
CA ILE A 177 -3.64 -11.80 8.22
C ILE A 177 -4.15 -10.61 9.05
N LEU A 178 -5.27 -9.99 8.64
CA LEU A 178 -5.96 -8.95 9.41
C LEU A 178 -6.85 -9.51 10.52
N GLN A 179 -7.05 -10.83 10.61
CA GLN A 179 -7.95 -11.43 11.58
C GLN A 179 -7.28 -11.62 12.94
N GLN A 180 -8.12 -11.75 13.97
CA GLN A 180 -7.69 -11.99 15.35
C GLN A 180 -6.88 -13.27 15.51
N THR A 181 -7.20 -14.30 14.72
CA THR A 181 -6.52 -15.60 14.71
C THR A 181 -5.03 -15.49 14.40
N TYR A 182 -4.63 -14.47 13.65
CA TYR A 182 -3.23 -14.15 13.35
C TYR A 182 -2.72 -12.93 14.13
N GLY A 183 -3.34 -12.64 15.27
CA GLY A 183 -2.92 -11.56 16.18
C GLY A 183 -3.06 -10.16 15.59
N TYR A 184 -3.91 -9.96 14.57
CA TYR A 184 -4.08 -8.68 13.89
C TYR A 184 -2.80 -8.12 13.24
N VAL A 185 -1.81 -8.97 12.93
CA VAL A 185 -0.49 -8.53 12.42
C VAL A 185 -0.59 -7.85 11.05
N GLY A 186 -1.65 -8.09 10.29
CA GLY A 186 -1.93 -7.42 9.02
C GLY A 186 -2.05 -5.90 9.17
N TYR A 187 -2.54 -5.38 10.31
CA TYR A 187 -2.68 -3.94 10.51
C TYR A 187 -1.33 -3.21 10.54
N PRO A 188 -0.37 -3.58 11.41
CA PRO A 188 0.97 -2.97 11.38
C PRO A 188 1.72 -3.28 10.07
N LEU A 189 1.50 -4.44 9.46
CA LEU A 189 2.06 -4.79 8.15
C LEU A 189 1.65 -3.80 7.06
N TYR A 190 0.34 -3.61 6.85
CA TYR A 190 -0.14 -2.66 5.84
C TYR A 190 0.17 -1.21 6.24
N ALA A 191 0.02 -0.83 7.50
CA ALA A 191 0.31 0.53 7.94
C ALA A 191 1.76 0.94 7.66
N SER A 192 2.73 0.06 7.98
CA SER A 192 4.15 0.31 7.70
C SER A 192 4.44 0.40 6.20
N LEU A 193 3.81 -0.44 5.37
CA LEU A 193 3.87 -0.35 3.90
C LEU A 193 3.33 0.99 3.38
N PHE A 194 2.12 1.39 3.80
CA PHE A 194 1.49 2.64 3.38
C PHE A 194 2.31 3.86 3.81
N VAL A 195 2.84 3.88 5.04
CA VAL A 195 3.75 4.93 5.53
C VAL A 195 5.01 4.99 4.67
N GLY A 196 5.67 3.84 4.46
CA GLY A 196 6.89 3.72 3.67
C GLY A 196 6.74 4.29 2.26
N VAL A 197 5.70 3.81 1.57
CA VAL A 197 5.41 4.19 0.18
C VAL A 197 4.95 5.63 0.06
N PHE A 198 4.00 6.06 0.91
CA PHE A 198 3.46 7.41 0.85
C PHE A 198 4.56 8.46 1.02
N PHE A 199 5.38 8.32 2.07
CA PHE A 199 6.43 9.31 2.32
C PHE A 199 7.56 9.27 1.29
N GLY A 200 7.82 8.10 0.68
CA GLY A 200 8.73 7.99 -0.46
C GLY A 200 8.20 8.75 -1.68
N VAL A 201 6.93 8.57 -2.04
CA VAL A 201 6.29 9.23 -3.20
C VAL A 201 6.13 10.73 -2.99
N ILE A 202 5.59 11.15 -1.84
CA ILE A 202 5.31 12.57 -1.56
C ILE A 202 6.59 13.42 -1.54
N SER A 203 7.74 12.81 -1.24
CA SER A 203 9.05 13.48 -1.28
C SER A 203 9.35 14.08 -2.66
N ALA A 204 8.92 13.43 -3.76
CA ALA A 204 9.05 13.96 -5.10
C ALA A 204 7.96 14.96 -5.46
N VAL A 205 6.72 14.73 -5.03
CA VAL A 205 5.57 15.61 -5.32
C VAL A 205 5.82 17.03 -4.86
N VAL A 206 6.46 17.21 -3.71
CA VAL A 206 6.74 18.53 -3.14
C VAL A 206 8.06 19.14 -3.62
N GLN A 207 8.88 18.39 -4.34
CA GLN A 207 10.19 18.84 -4.82
C GLN A 207 10.14 20.09 -5.71
N PRO A 208 9.16 20.27 -6.63
CA PRO A 208 9.03 21.50 -7.41
C PRO A 208 8.78 22.74 -6.57
N PHE A 209 8.11 22.60 -5.41
CA PHE A 209 7.77 23.74 -4.53
C PHE A 209 9.01 24.35 -3.86
N ARG A 210 10.17 23.65 -3.88
CA ARG A 210 11.45 24.22 -3.43
C ARG A 210 11.92 25.43 -4.27
N ARG A 211 11.32 25.65 -5.45
CA ARG A 211 11.60 26.84 -6.27
C ARG A 211 10.94 28.11 -5.72
N ILE A 212 9.98 27.98 -4.82
CA ILE A 212 9.31 29.11 -4.16
C ILE A 212 10.18 29.52 -2.96
N PRO A 213 10.69 30.77 -2.89
CA PRO A 213 11.63 31.19 -1.85
C PRO A 213 11.12 30.99 -0.42
N SER A 214 9.84 31.31 -0.16
CA SER A 214 9.20 31.17 1.16
C SER A 214 9.08 29.71 1.62
N LEU A 215 9.12 28.75 0.70
CA LEU A 215 8.97 27.32 0.99
C LEU A 215 10.26 26.51 0.88
N ALA A 216 11.35 27.07 0.35
CA ALA A 216 12.54 26.31 0.03
C ALA A 216 13.12 25.55 1.23
N THR A 217 13.25 26.22 2.37
CA THR A 217 13.76 25.67 3.63
C THR A 217 12.77 24.68 4.27
N THR A 218 11.48 25.03 4.28
CA THR A 218 10.40 24.18 4.79
C THR A 218 10.31 22.87 4.01
N VAL A 219 10.36 22.93 2.68
CA VAL A 219 10.34 21.75 1.81
C VAL A 219 11.56 20.88 2.07
N GLU A 220 12.76 21.46 2.14
CA GLU A 220 13.98 20.68 2.38
C GLU A 220 13.97 19.95 3.73
N THR A 221 13.62 20.66 4.80
CA THR A 221 13.55 20.08 6.16
C THR A 221 12.47 19.01 6.26
N THR A 222 11.28 19.29 5.74
CA THR A 222 10.14 18.36 5.75
C THR A 222 10.42 17.10 4.92
N GLN A 223 11.03 17.24 3.73
CA GLN A 223 11.40 16.11 2.89
C GLN A 223 12.39 15.17 3.59
N ARG A 224 13.35 15.68 4.37
CA ARG A 224 14.28 14.82 5.11
C ARG A 224 13.54 13.97 6.14
N VAL A 225 12.64 14.58 6.91
CA VAL A 225 11.80 13.86 7.88
C VAL A 225 10.95 12.81 7.18
N TRP A 226 10.30 13.16 6.07
CA TRP A 226 9.51 12.22 5.29
C TRP A 226 10.34 11.08 4.71
N LEU A 227 11.54 11.34 4.19
CA LEU A 227 12.43 10.28 3.74
C LEU A 227 12.85 9.34 4.87
N VAL A 228 13.07 9.85 6.08
CA VAL A 228 13.31 9.01 7.27
C VAL A 228 12.06 8.17 7.59
N LEU A 229 10.87 8.77 7.60
CA LEU A 229 9.62 8.04 7.80
C LEU A 229 9.41 6.96 6.72
N ALA A 230 9.75 7.26 5.47
CA ALA A 230 9.71 6.31 4.37
C ALA A 230 10.62 5.10 4.63
N ALA A 231 11.90 5.35 4.97
CA ALA A 231 12.87 4.29 5.28
C ALA A 231 12.43 3.46 6.50
N THR A 232 11.96 4.10 7.58
CA THR A 232 11.49 3.40 8.77
C THR A 232 10.24 2.56 8.49
N GLY A 233 9.29 3.06 7.70
CA GLY A 233 8.10 2.31 7.29
C GLY A 233 8.47 1.09 6.44
N ILE A 234 9.37 1.25 5.46
CA ILE A 234 9.86 0.14 4.63
C ILE A 234 10.61 -0.89 5.48
N ALA A 235 11.51 -0.44 6.37
CA ALA A 235 12.27 -1.34 7.25
C ALA A 235 11.36 -2.10 8.22
N ALA A 236 10.37 -1.43 8.81
CA ALA A 236 9.39 -2.06 9.68
C ALA A 236 8.54 -3.09 8.91
N PHE A 237 8.08 -2.73 7.71
CA PHE A 237 7.34 -3.66 6.86
C PHE A 237 8.16 -4.91 6.52
N VAL A 238 9.42 -4.74 6.10
CA VAL A 238 10.34 -5.86 5.84
C VAL A 238 10.54 -6.70 7.09
N ALA A 239 10.78 -6.09 8.25
CA ALA A 239 10.97 -6.81 9.50
C ALA A 239 9.73 -7.65 9.89
N ILE A 240 8.53 -7.11 9.71
CA ILE A 240 7.27 -7.85 9.95
C ILE A 240 7.14 -9.02 8.96
N CYS A 241 7.44 -8.81 7.67
CA CYS A 241 7.43 -9.89 6.67
C CYS A 241 8.45 -11.00 6.97
N THR A 242 9.63 -10.63 7.48
CA THR A 242 10.73 -11.56 7.79
C THR A 242 10.52 -12.32 9.09
N TRP A 243 9.75 -11.77 10.04
CA TRP A 243 9.50 -12.37 11.34
C TRP A 243 9.09 -13.86 11.29
N PRO A 244 8.00 -14.27 10.62
CA PRO A 244 7.61 -15.67 10.57
C PRO A 244 8.59 -16.54 9.79
N ILE A 245 9.31 -16.00 8.81
CA ILE A 245 10.29 -16.74 8.01
C ILE A 245 11.48 -17.20 8.86
N VAL A 246 11.88 -16.39 9.85
CA VAL A 246 13.03 -16.67 10.72
C VAL A 246 12.63 -17.45 11.97
N PHE A 247 11.44 -17.19 12.52
CA PHE A 247 11.03 -17.73 13.82
C PHE A 247 9.99 -18.85 13.76
N SER A 248 9.33 -19.09 12.61
CA SER A 248 8.45 -20.26 12.48
C SER A 248 9.26 -21.52 12.18
N ASN A 249 8.72 -22.66 12.60
CA ASN A 249 9.23 -23.99 12.23
C ASN A 249 8.76 -24.42 10.83
N PHE A 250 7.97 -23.57 10.17
CA PHE A 250 7.39 -23.84 8.87
C PHE A 250 8.39 -23.48 7.77
N HIS A 251 8.81 -24.48 7.01
CA HIS A 251 9.70 -24.32 5.87
C HIS A 251 8.95 -24.75 4.61
N VAL A 252 8.89 -23.84 3.63
CA VAL A 252 8.35 -24.18 2.31
C VAL A 252 9.45 -24.89 1.53
N ASP A 253 9.15 -26.09 1.03
CA ASP A 253 10.04 -26.79 0.10
C ASP A 253 10.29 -25.89 -1.11
N MET A 254 11.56 -25.54 -1.26
CA MET A 254 12.02 -24.37 -1.98
C MET A 254 12.43 -24.72 -3.41
#